data_AF-A0A353X3U3-F1
#
_entry.id   AF-A0A353X3U3-F1
#
_cell.length_a   1.000
_cell.length_b   1.000
_cell.length_c   1.000
_cell.angle_alpha   90.00
_cell.angle_beta   90.00
_cell.angle_gamma   90.00
#
_symmetry.space_group_name_H-M   'P 1'
#
loop_
_entity.id
_entity.type
_entity.pdbx_description
1 polymer ?
#
loop_
_entity_poly.entity_id
_entity_poly.type
_entity_poly.pdbx_seq_one_letter_code
_entity_poly.pdbx_strand_id
1 'polypeptide(L)'
;MAQSKMLLYKIGSEKTTVFEVDDEIRFKVKGSEFFNKTTIVQFSDSSFFSADYEVLIGDIEKIDIRDKRPESRSLGKLGSFFIYAGVFYAAGDVFNREVIQDLDNHDYTNTALISGSLIGTGAVMKTLNKGYFRVNKKRRIKIID
;
A
#
# COMPACT_ATOMS: atom_id res chain seq x y z
N MET A 1 -24.63 -22.95 -5.39
CA MET A 1 -24.93 -22.01 -4.30
C MET A 1 -23.89 -20.91 -4.40
N ALA A 2 -24.31 -19.65 -4.45
CA ALA A 2 -23.36 -18.53 -4.47
C ALA A 2 -22.81 -18.35 -3.04
N GLN A 3 -21.51 -18.10 -2.93
CA GLN A 3 -20.81 -17.97 -1.65
C GLN A 3 -20.67 -16.49 -1.34
N SER A 4 -21.16 -16.07 -0.18
CA SER A 4 -21.15 -14.67 0.24
C SER A 4 -19.74 -14.08 0.23
N LYS A 5 -19.63 -12.81 -0.19
CA LYS A 5 -18.35 -12.08 -0.32
C LYS A 5 -18.45 -10.68 0.23
N MET A 6 -17.35 -10.17 0.77
CA MET A 6 -17.22 -8.79 1.20
C MET A 6 -16.48 -7.94 0.16
N LEU A 7 -17.14 -6.88 -0.30
CA LEU A 7 -16.64 -5.93 -1.28
C LEU A 7 -16.22 -4.62 -0.63
N LEU A 8 -14.99 -4.20 -0.89
CA LEU A 8 -14.48 -2.87 -0.59
C LEU A 8 -14.49 -2.06 -1.88
N TYR A 9 -15.25 -0.97 -1.90
CA TYR A 9 -15.45 -0.19 -3.12
C TYR A 9 -15.43 1.31 -2.86
N LYS A 10 -15.08 2.06 -3.91
CA LYS A 10 -15.21 3.51 -3.92
C LYS A 10 -16.39 3.89 -4.80
N ILE A 11 -17.28 4.76 -4.31
CA ILE A 11 -18.41 5.27 -5.09
C ILE A 11 -17.88 5.92 -6.38
N GLY A 12 -18.47 5.53 -7.52
CA GLY A 12 -18.08 6.00 -8.84
C GLY A 12 -16.76 5.40 -9.37
N SER A 13 -16.32 4.27 -8.83
CA SER A 13 -15.16 3.52 -9.32
C SER A 13 -15.52 2.06 -9.53
N GLU A 14 -15.08 1.49 -10.66
CA GLU A 14 -15.21 0.06 -10.96
C GLU A 14 -14.23 -0.79 -10.14
N LYS A 15 -13.17 -0.18 -9.59
CA LYS A 15 -12.17 -0.89 -8.78
C LYS A 15 -12.77 -1.30 -7.45
N THR A 16 -12.90 -2.61 -7.29
CA THR A 16 -13.33 -3.28 -6.06
C THR A 16 -12.20 -4.16 -5.52
N THR A 17 -12.23 -4.41 -4.22
CA THR A 17 -11.36 -5.39 -3.58
C THR A 17 -12.26 -6.37 -2.84
N VAL A 18 -12.05 -7.66 -3.05
CA VAL A 18 -12.96 -8.71 -2.59
C VAL A 18 -12.28 -9.53 -1.51
N PHE A 19 -13.03 -9.85 -0.47
CA PHE A 19 -12.68 -10.85 0.54
C PHE A 19 -13.75 -11.94 0.51
N GLU A 20 -13.29 -13.18 0.61
CA GLU A 20 -14.09 -14.40 0.61
C GLU A 20 -13.94 -15.11 1.96
N VAL A 21 -14.71 -16.18 2.17
CA VAL A 21 -14.47 -17.06 3.32
C VAL A 21 -13.07 -17.69 3.18
N ASP A 22 -12.44 -17.95 4.32
CA ASP A 22 -11.05 -18.39 4.49
C ASP A 22 -9.98 -17.34 4.15
N ASP A 23 -10.37 -16.15 3.69
CA ASP A 23 -9.42 -15.05 3.55
C ASP A 23 -8.97 -14.52 4.91
N GLU A 24 -7.67 -14.24 4.99
CA GLU A 24 -7.12 -13.48 6.08
C GLU A 24 -7.37 -11.98 5.89
N ILE A 25 -7.91 -11.34 6.91
CA ILE A 25 -8.19 -9.92 6.95
C ILE A 25 -7.44 -9.25 8.10
N ARG A 26 -6.81 -8.12 7.79
CA ARG A 26 -6.21 -7.23 8.79
C ARG A 26 -6.92 -5.89 8.80
N PHE A 27 -7.51 -5.52 9.91
CA PHE A 27 -8.38 -4.35 10.02
C PHE A 27 -8.19 -3.61 11.34
N LYS A 28 -8.67 -2.37 11.38
CA LYS A 28 -8.66 -1.51 12.56
C LYS A 28 -10.08 -1.00 12.77
N VAL A 29 -10.58 -1.16 13.99
CA VAL A 29 -11.88 -0.65 14.41
C VAL A 29 -11.78 0.82 14.86
N LYS A 30 -12.89 1.54 14.80
CA LYS A 30 -13.01 2.92 15.27
C LYS A 30 -12.64 2.99 16.75
N GLY A 31 -11.83 3.99 17.13
CA GLY A 31 -11.41 4.21 18.50
C GLY A 31 -10.28 3.29 19.00
N SER A 32 -9.95 2.20 18.30
CA SER A 32 -8.77 1.38 18.62
C SER A 32 -7.50 1.99 18.04
N GLU A 33 -6.37 1.85 18.71
CA GLU A 33 -5.07 2.20 18.14
C GLU A 33 -4.48 1.08 17.28
N PHE A 34 -4.85 -0.17 17.56
CA PHE A 34 -4.22 -1.37 17.02
C PHE A 34 -4.96 -1.95 15.80
N PHE A 35 -4.21 -2.71 15.00
CA PHE A 35 -4.77 -3.55 13.95
C PHE A 35 -4.98 -4.97 14.47
N ASN A 36 -6.17 -5.51 14.22
CA ASN A 36 -6.51 -6.90 14.42
C ASN A 36 -6.28 -7.70 13.13
N LYS A 37 -5.96 -8.98 13.27
CA LYS A 37 -5.74 -9.90 12.17
C LYS A 37 -6.52 -11.18 12.46
N THR A 38 -7.27 -11.66 11.48
CA THR A 38 -8.10 -12.86 11.63
C THR A 38 -8.41 -13.49 10.28
N THR A 39 -8.85 -14.74 10.28
CA THR A 39 -9.46 -15.40 9.12
C THR A 39 -10.97 -15.19 9.14
N ILE A 40 -11.57 -14.98 7.97
CA ILE A 40 -13.02 -14.88 7.80
C ILE A 40 -13.61 -16.28 7.69
N VAL A 41 -14.52 -16.64 8.59
CA VAL A 41 -15.21 -17.94 8.59
C VAL A 41 -16.56 -17.85 7.89
N GLN A 42 -17.26 -16.74 8.06
CA GLN A 42 -18.60 -16.55 7.51
C GLN A 42 -18.94 -15.07 7.37
N PHE A 43 -19.88 -14.75 6.49
CA PHE A 43 -20.50 -13.43 6.37
C PHE A 43 -21.96 -13.43 6.83
N SER A 44 -22.40 -12.29 7.33
CA SER A 44 -23.79 -11.91 7.58
C SER A 44 -24.06 -10.55 6.90
N ASP A 45 -25.29 -10.06 6.89
CA ASP A 45 -25.67 -8.83 6.18
C ASP A 45 -24.85 -7.59 6.59
N SER A 46 -24.39 -7.54 7.84
CA SER A 46 -23.72 -6.37 8.42
C SER A 46 -22.42 -6.67 9.16
N SER A 47 -21.97 -7.93 9.13
CA SER A 47 -20.82 -8.40 9.90
C SER A 47 -20.13 -9.56 9.20
N PHE A 48 -18.91 -9.86 9.66
CA PHE A 48 -18.25 -11.12 9.36
C PHE A 48 -17.84 -11.80 10.67
N PHE A 49 -17.77 -13.13 10.62
CA PHE A 49 -17.38 -13.95 11.75
C PHE A 49 -15.94 -14.41 11.59
N SER A 50 -15.19 -14.28 12.68
CA SER A 50 -13.98 -15.06 12.95
C SER A 50 -14.37 -16.33 13.71
N ALA A 51 -13.43 -17.25 13.89
CA ALA A 51 -13.60 -18.41 14.77
C ALA A 51 -13.98 -18.00 16.21
N ASP A 52 -13.47 -16.86 16.68
CA ASP A 52 -13.55 -16.47 18.09
C ASP A 52 -14.58 -15.35 18.37
N TYR A 53 -14.96 -14.56 17.37
CA TYR A 53 -15.83 -13.38 17.55
C TYR A 53 -16.44 -12.85 16.25
N GLU A 54 -17.48 -12.05 16.39
CA GLU A 54 -18.13 -11.30 15.31
C GLU A 54 -17.52 -9.90 15.15
N VAL A 55 -17.40 -9.43 13.91
CA VAL A 55 -16.94 -8.08 13.59
C VAL A 55 -18.00 -7.33 12.79
N LEU A 56 -18.55 -6.28 13.37
CA LEU A 56 -19.48 -5.38 12.68
C LEU A 56 -18.74 -4.56 11.63
N ILE A 57 -19.23 -4.59 10.38
CA ILE A 57 -18.68 -3.79 9.29
C ILE A 57 -18.74 -2.29 9.60
N GLY A 58 -19.79 -1.87 10.33
CA GLY A 58 -19.99 -0.50 10.77
C GLY A 58 -18.86 0.05 11.67
N ASP A 59 -18.14 -0.82 12.36
CA ASP A 59 -17.09 -0.43 13.31
C ASP A 59 -15.70 -0.38 12.68
N ILE A 60 -15.54 -0.89 11.46
CA ILE A 60 -14.26 -0.89 10.77
C ILE A 60 -13.92 0.53 10.29
N GLU A 61 -12.78 1.05 10.75
CA GLU A 61 -12.22 2.32 10.27
C GLU A 61 -11.33 2.09 9.04
N LYS A 62 -10.50 1.04 9.08
CA LYS A 62 -9.46 0.80 8.09
C LYS A 62 -9.22 -0.69 7.86
N ILE A 63 -8.98 -1.09 6.61
CA ILE A 63 -8.55 -2.43 6.23
C ILE A 63 -7.19 -2.34 5.53
N ASP A 64 -6.27 -3.22 5.86
CA ASP A 64 -5.02 -3.42 5.13
C ASP A 64 -5.31 -4.20 3.85
N ILE A 65 -5.01 -3.62 2.69
CA ILE A 65 -5.30 -4.22 1.38
C ILE A 65 -4.02 -4.48 0.58
N ARG A 66 -2.86 -4.40 1.23
CA ARG A 66 -1.55 -4.60 0.57
C ARG A 66 -1.43 -5.97 -0.08
N ASP A 67 -1.96 -7.01 0.55
CA ASP A 67 -1.84 -8.37 0.05
C ASP A 67 -2.88 -8.69 -1.04
N LYS A 68 -3.99 -7.94 -1.06
CA LYS A 68 -5.02 -8.03 -2.12
C LYS A 68 -4.71 -7.17 -3.35
N ARG A 69 -3.64 -6.36 -3.32
CA ARG A 69 -3.24 -5.45 -4.41
C ARG A 69 -1.76 -5.63 -4.76
N PRO A 70 -1.41 -6.65 -5.57
CA PRO A 70 -0.02 -6.89 -5.96
C PRO A 70 0.63 -5.66 -6.61
N GLU A 71 -0.14 -4.83 -7.32
CA GLU A 71 0.33 -3.57 -7.91
C GLU A 71 0.75 -2.54 -6.86
N SER A 72 0.09 -2.50 -5.70
CA SER A 72 0.45 -1.65 -4.56
C SER A 72 1.78 -2.10 -3.95
N ARG A 73 1.98 -3.41 -3.81
CA ARG A 73 3.27 -3.96 -3.35
C ARG A 73 4.39 -3.67 -4.35
N SER A 74 4.13 -3.82 -5.65
CA SER A 74 5.09 -3.52 -6.72
C SER A 74 5.49 -2.03 -6.75
N LEU A 75 4.51 -1.12 -6.70
CA LEU A 75 4.77 0.32 -6.70
C LEU A 75 5.60 0.78 -5.49
N GLY A 76 5.35 0.19 -4.31
CA GLY A 76 6.17 0.44 -3.13
C GLY A 76 7.62 -0.02 -3.28
N LYS A 77 7.84 -1.20 -3.88
CA LYS A 77 9.19 -1.74 -4.15
C LYS A 77 9.92 -0.90 -5.18
N LEU A 78 9.26 -0.52 -6.28
CA LEU A 78 9.82 0.37 -7.30
C LEU A 78 10.17 1.73 -6.71
N GLY A 79 9.30 2.30 -5.87
CA GLY A 79 9.56 3.56 -5.19
C GLY A 79 10.83 3.51 -4.33
N SER A 80 11.00 2.45 -3.53
CA SER A 80 12.23 2.23 -2.76
C SER A 80 13.45 2.04 -3.67
N PHE A 81 13.32 1.26 -4.75
CA PHE A 81 14.39 1.04 -5.71
C PHE A 81 14.89 2.35 -6.32
N PHE A 82 14.00 3.23 -6.78
CA PHE A 82 14.38 4.53 -7.34
C PHE A 82 15.08 5.44 -6.33
N ILE A 83 14.63 5.45 -5.08
CA ILE A 83 15.32 6.18 -4.00
C ILE A 83 16.74 5.64 -3.82
N TYR A 84 16.89 4.32 -3.68
CA TYR A 84 18.22 3.71 -3.49
C TYR A 84 19.12 3.94 -4.70
N ALA A 85 18.60 3.79 -5.93
CA ALA A 85 19.35 4.04 -7.15
C ALA A 85 19.87 5.49 -7.19
N GLY A 86 19.04 6.48 -6.86
CA GLY A 86 19.46 7.88 -6.81
C GLY A 86 20.51 8.15 -5.73
N VAL A 87 20.36 7.56 -4.54
CA VAL A 87 21.34 7.69 -3.44
C VAL A 87 22.67 7.02 -3.81
N PHE A 88 22.65 5.80 -4.34
CA PHE A 88 23.85 5.08 -4.76
C PHE A 88 24.55 5.76 -5.93
N TYR A 89 23.79 6.33 -6.87
CA TYR A 89 24.35 7.07 -8.00
C TYR A 89 25.07 8.34 -7.51
N ALA A 90 24.45 9.11 -6.61
CA ALA A 90 25.10 10.26 -5.98
C ALA A 90 26.36 9.87 -5.18
N ALA A 91 26.28 8.80 -4.38
CA ALA A 91 27.40 8.31 -3.59
C ALA A 91 28.56 7.79 -4.46
N GLY A 92 28.25 7.11 -5.56
CA GLY A 92 29.24 6.64 -6.54
C GLY A 92 29.95 7.80 -7.26
N ASP A 93 29.21 8.86 -7.60
CA ASP A 93 29.79 10.08 -8.18
C ASP A 93 30.76 10.76 -7.21
N VAL A 94 30.39 10.89 -5.92
CA VAL A 94 31.27 11.41 -4.88
C VAL A 94 32.51 10.53 -4.70
N PHE A 95 32.35 9.20 -4.62
CA PHE A 95 33.47 8.28 -4.47
C PHE A 95 34.44 8.35 -5.66
N ASN A 96 33.92 8.39 -6.88
CA ASN A 96 34.74 8.51 -8.08
C ASN A 96 35.57 9.81 -8.09
N ARG A 97 34.99 10.92 -7.64
CA ARG A 97 35.69 12.22 -7.51
C ARG A 97 36.78 12.20 -6.43
N GLU A 98 36.44 11.75 -5.23
CA GLU A 98 37.34 11.84 -4.07
C GLU A 98 38.47 10.80 -4.09
N VAL A 99 38.24 9.64 -4.73
CA VAL A 99 39.14 8.48 -4.60
C VAL A 99 39.82 8.09 -5.92
N ILE A 100 39.15 8.25 -7.07
CA ILE A 100 39.61 7.65 -8.33
C ILE A 100 40.24 8.68 -9.27
N GLN A 101 39.69 9.89 -9.44
CA GLN A 101 40.23 10.88 -10.38
C GLN A 101 40.00 12.35 -10.01
N ASP A 102 41.06 13.14 -10.22
CA ASP A 102 41.18 14.62 -10.22
C ASP A 102 40.38 15.22 -11.41
N LEU A 103 39.05 15.01 -11.42
CA LEU A 103 38.15 15.38 -12.51
C LEU A 103 37.64 16.81 -12.36
N ASP A 104 38.46 17.76 -12.81
CA ASP A 104 38.14 19.20 -12.86
C ASP A 104 36.93 19.56 -13.78
N ASN A 105 36.43 18.61 -14.57
CA ASN A 105 35.35 18.82 -15.56
C ASN A 105 34.11 17.93 -15.36
N HIS A 106 33.84 17.44 -14.15
CA HIS A 106 32.65 16.64 -13.91
C HIS A 106 31.39 17.49 -13.71
N ASP A 107 30.38 17.28 -14.55
CA ASP A 107 29.15 18.07 -14.61
C ASP A 107 28.23 17.78 -13.41
N TYR A 108 28.51 18.48 -12.29
CA TYR A 108 27.75 18.42 -11.03
C TYR A 108 26.23 18.53 -11.25
N THR A 109 25.84 19.33 -12.24
CA THR A 109 24.44 19.61 -12.56
C THR A 109 23.71 18.35 -13.01
N ASN A 110 24.34 17.54 -13.85
CA ASN A 110 23.72 16.33 -14.40
C ASN A 110 23.60 15.23 -13.34
N THR A 111 24.63 15.02 -12.50
CA THR A 111 24.55 14.02 -11.42
C THR A 111 23.49 14.42 -10.39
N ALA A 112 23.48 15.67 -9.95
CA ALA A 112 22.48 16.16 -9.00
C ALA A 112 21.06 16.05 -9.57
N LEU A 113 20.86 16.42 -10.83
CA LEU A 113 19.57 16.31 -11.52
C LEU A 113 19.10 14.86 -11.59
N ILE A 114 19.94 13.92 -12.03
CA ILE A 114 19.59 12.49 -12.15
C ILE A 114 19.27 11.91 -10.77
N SER A 115 20.14 12.12 -9.79
CA SER A 115 19.96 11.62 -8.42
C SER A 115 18.69 12.17 -7.78
N GLY A 116 18.47 13.48 -7.90
CA GLY A 116 17.29 14.17 -7.39
C GLY A 116 16.01 13.70 -8.07
N SER A 117 16.06 13.47 -9.39
CA SER A 117 14.93 12.94 -10.16
C SER A 117 14.55 11.53 -9.69
N LEU A 118 15.53 10.64 -9.55
CA LEU A 118 15.31 9.26 -9.09
C LEU A 118 14.72 9.24 -7.67
N ILE A 119 15.29 10.00 -6.74
CA ILE A 119 14.79 10.10 -5.36
C ILE A 119 13.37 10.69 -5.36
N GLY A 120 13.14 11.77 -6.10
CA GLY A 120 11.84 12.44 -6.22
C GLY A 120 10.77 11.51 -6.78
N THR A 121 11.04 10.83 -7.90
CA THR A 121 10.15 9.83 -8.48
C THR A 121 9.83 8.72 -7.50
N GLY A 122 10.84 8.19 -6.81
CA GLY A 122 10.63 7.13 -5.83
C GLY A 122 9.78 7.55 -4.63
N ALA A 123 9.96 8.79 -4.15
CA ALA A 123 9.15 9.37 -3.08
C ALA A 123 7.68 9.55 -3.49
N VAL A 124 7.43 10.02 -4.73
CA VAL A 124 6.08 10.13 -5.29
C VAL A 124 5.42 8.75 -5.38
N MET A 125 6.11 7.74 -5.93
CA MET A 125 5.60 6.37 -6.02
C MET A 125 5.21 5.81 -4.64
N LYS A 126 6.05 6.01 -3.62
CA LYS A 126 5.79 5.56 -2.24
C LYS A 126 4.59 6.27 -1.63
N THR A 127 4.40 7.56 -1.92
CA THR A 127 3.25 8.35 -1.45
C THR A 127 1.93 7.93 -2.12
N LEU A 128 1.99 7.58 -3.40
CA LEU A 128 0.83 7.08 -4.15
C LEU A 128 0.44 5.65 -3.76
N ASN A 129 1.36 4.91 -3.14
CA ASN A 129 1.14 3.54 -2.69
C ASN A 129 0.15 3.48 -1.51
N LYS A 130 -1.15 3.40 -1.80
CA LYS A 130 -2.21 3.31 -0.81
C LYS A 130 -2.46 1.86 -0.39
N GLY A 131 -1.67 1.37 0.55
CA GLY A 131 -1.82 0.03 1.13
C GLY A 131 -3.04 -0.17 2.04
N TYR A 132 -3.86 0.86 2.26
CA TYR A 132 -5.00 0.77 3.18
C TYR A 132 -6.29 1.31 2.58
N PHE A 133 -7.38 0.59 2.83
CA PHE A 133 -8.72 1.03 2.58
C PHE A 133 -9.30 1.69 3.84
N ARG A 134 -9.43 3.02 3.84
CA ARG A 134 -10.10 3.76 4.93
C ARG A 134 -11.57 3.94 4.59
N VAL A 135 -12.45 3.48 5.48
CA VAL A 135 -13.90 3.59 5.34
C VAL A 135 -14.32 5.04 5.54
N ASN A 136 -15.14 5.57 4.63
CA ASN A 136 -15.70 6.92 4.70
C ASN A 136 -16.91 7.05 3.77
N LYS A 137 -17.49 8.25 3.66
CA LYS A 137 -18.67 8.51 2.81
C LYS A 137 -18.53 8.02 1.36
N LYS A 138 -17.31 8.05 0.81
CA LYS A 138 -16.98 7.66 -0.58
C LYS A 138 -16.41 6.25 -0.70
N ARG A 139 -15.97 5.62 0.39
CA ARG A 139 -15.32 4.31 0.41
C ARG A 139 -16.05 3.41 1.39
N ARG A 140 -16.76 2.42 0.88
CA ARG A 140 -17.69 1.61 1.66
C ARG A 140 -17.35 0.14 1.55
N ILE A 141 -17.84 -0.60 2.52
CA ILE A 141 -17.79 -2.06 2.58
C ILE A 141 -19.23 -2.55 2.38
N LYS A 142 -19.42 -3.59 1.57
CA LYS A 142 -20.74 -4.23 1.37
C LYS A 142 -20.55 -5.73 1.31
N ILE A 143 -21.47 -6.48 1.92
CA ILE A 143 -21.55 -7.93 1.79
C ILE A 143 -22.60 -8.25 0.72
N ILE A 144 -22.29 -9.23 -0.12
CA ILE A 144 -23.15 -9.73 -1.19
C ILE A 144 -23.17 -11.25 -1.16
N ASP A 145 -24.28 -11.85 -1.57
CA ASP A 145 -24.45 -13.31 -1.72
C ASP A 145 -24.27 -13.79 -3.16
#